data_AF-U6LG12-F1
#
_entry.id   AF-U6LG12-F1
#
_cell.length_a   1.000
_cell.length_b   1.000
_cell.length_c   1.000
_cell.angle_alpha   90.00
_cell.angle_beta   90.00
_cell.angle_gamma   90.00
#
_symmetry.space_group_name_H-M   'P 1'
#
loop_
_entity.id
_entity.type
_entity.pdbx_description
1 polymer ?
#
loop_
_entity_poly.entity_id
_entity_poly.type
_entity_poly.pdbx_seq_one_letter_code
_entity_poly.pdbx_strand_id
1 'polypeptide(L)'
;MMKKFGREDISGQTMMKSSLQRAVRAQILEEYPRLEPVMEQIWPKKAVPVLLKCQNHISVIVLDGKPLFFQCRGRQWVPTLRLLHEYPFMMPKMQVDIGAVKFVLRGSNVMCQGLTSPGGRMDDVPANTVVKDSKQGALHRDVNMS
;
A
#
# COMPACT_ATOMS: atom_id res chain seq x y z
N MET A 1 -11.83 -2.78 -4.39
CA MET A 1 -11.81 -2.46 -2.94
C MET A 1 -12.33 -1.05 -2.64
N MET A 2 -11.90 0.01 -3.35
CA MET A 2 -12.33 1.40 -3.12
C MET A 2 -12.91 2.07 -4.38
N LYS A 3 -13.89 1.42 -5.06
CA LYS A 3 -14.39 1.92 -6.37
C LYS A 3 -15.41 3.07 -6.23
N LYS A 4 -16.06 3.18 -5.06
CA LYS A 4 -16.81 4.33 -4.58
C LYS A 4 -16.44 4.47 -3.10
N PHE A 5 -15.69 5.50 -2.76
CA PHE A 5 -15.32 5.81 -1.37
C PHE A 5 -15.47 7.31 -1.20
N GLY A 6 -16.44 7.72 -0.38
CA GLY A 6 -16.75 9.12 -0.12
C GLY A 6 -16.63 9.48 1.36
N ARG A 7 -16.95 10.72 1.72
CA ARG A 7 -16.93 11.17 3.13
C ARG A 7 -18.02 10.48 3.94
N GLU A 8 -19.10 10.10 3.28
CA GLU A 8 -20.24 9.33 3.79
C GLU A 8 -19.86 7.92 4.27
N ASP A 9 -18.73 7.38 3.80
CA ASP A 9 -18.27 6.04 4.18
C ASP A 9 -17.44 6.05 5.47
N ILE A 10 -17.15 7.21 6.05
CA ILE A 10 -16.37 7.34 7.29
C ILE A 10 -17.32 7.20 8.49
N SER A 11 -17.25 6.06 9.18
CA SER A 11 -18.09 5.76 10.34
C SER A 11 -17.55 6.34 11.65
N GLY A 12 -16.25 6.65 11.71
CA GLY A 12 -15.67 7.34 12.85
C GLY A 12 -14.19 7.64 12.69
N GLN A 13 -13.69 8.56 13.50
CA GLN A 13 -12.28 8.89 13.58
C GLN A 13 -11.80 8.77 15.03
N THR A 14 -10.61 8.24 15.25
CA THR A 14 -10.05 8.06 16.59
C THR A 14 -8.56 8.34 16.59
N MET A 15 -8.11 9.18 17.52
CA MET A 15 -6.67 9.40 17.73
C MET A 15 -6.02 8.12 18.26
N MET A 16 -4.95 7.67 17.62
CA MET A 16 -4.29 6.42 18.01
C MET A 16 -3.53 6.62 19.33
N LYS A 17 -3.88 5.83 20.35
CA LYS A 17 -3.12 5.75 21.61
C LYS A 17 -1.73 5.17 21.35
N SER A 18 -0.74 5.58 22.15
CA SER A 18 0.66 5.18 21.98
C SER A 18 0.88 3.66 21.94
N SER A 19 0.10 2.88 22.69
CA SER A 19 0.16 1.41 22.66
C SER A 19 -0.22 0.85 21.28
N LEU A 20 -1.36 1.30 20.73
CA LEU A 20 -1.84 0.89 19.41
C LEU A 20 -0.86 1.32 18.30
N GLN A 21 -0.29 2.53 18.41
CA GLN A 21 0.71 2.99 17.43
C GLN A 21 1.93 2.07 17.39
N ARG A 22 2.45 1.64 18.55
CA ARG A 22 3.60 0.71 18.61
C ARG A 22 3.26 -0.64 17.98
N ALA A 23 2.09 -1.20 18.32
CA ALA A 23 1.65 -2.48 17.78
C ALA A 23 1.51 -2.45 16.25
N VAL A 24 0.88 -1.41 15.71
CA VAL A 24 0.69 -1.24 14.27
C VAL A 24 2.01 -1.00 13.54
N ARG A 25 2.92 -0.19 14.11
CA ARG A 25 4.24 0.03 13.51
C ARG A 25 5.07 -1.25 13.46
N ALA A 26 4.99 -2.09 14.49
CA ALA A 26 5.65 -3.40 14.50
C ALA A 26 5.09 -4.31 13.38
N GLN A 27 3.76 -4.39 13.24
CA GLN A 27 3.11 -5.15 12.16
C GLN A 27 3.55 -4.66 10.77
N ILE A 28 3.58 -3.33 10.55
CA ILE A 28 3.99 -2.76 9.26
C ILE A 28 5.47 -3.08 8.96
N LEU A 29 6.35 -3.05 9.97
CA LEU A 29 7.77 -3.37 9.76
C LEU A 29 8.01 -4.87 9.53
N GLU A 30 7.17 -5.73 10.09
CA GLU A 30 7.18 -7.16 9.80
C GLU A 30 6.74 -7.44 8.34
N GLU A 31 5.68 -6.76 7.88
CA GLU A 31 5.18 -6.88 6.50
C GLU A 31 6.10 -6.21 5.46
N TYR A 32 6.72 -5.08 5.82
CA TYR A 32 7.54 -4.24 4.94
C TYR A 32 8.89 -3.92 5.61
N PRO A 33 9.79 -4.90 5.78
CA PRO A 33 11.07 -4.70 6.48
C PRO A 33 11.95 -3.63 5.83
N ARG A 34 11.82 -3.45 4.50
CA ARG A 34 12.53 -2.41 3.74
C ARG A 34 12.15 -0.98 4.14
N LEU A 35 11.05 -0.78 4.87
CA LEU A 35 10.67 0.54 5.38
C LEU A 35 11.40 0.94 6.67
N GLU A 36 12.05 0.01 7.38
CA GLU A 36 12.76 0.31 8.63
C GLU A 36 13.63 1.58 8.60
N PRO A 37 14.50 1.81 7.59
CA PRO A 37 15.36 3.00 7.57
C PRO A 37 14.60 4.32 7.34
N VAL A 38 13.42 4.27 6.73
CA VAL A 38 12.61 5.46 6.38
C VAL A 38 11.36 5.63 7.24
N MET A 39 11.11 4.68 8.16
CA MET A 39 9.87 4.65 8.94
C MET A 39 9.69 5.89 9.82
N GLU A 40 10.78 6.46 10.35
CA GLU A 40 10.72 7.69 11.15
C GLU A 40 10.35 8.93 10.31
N GLN A 41 10.65 8.91 9.00
CA GLN A 41 10.24 9.96 8.06
C GLN A 41 8.77 9.84 7.68
N ILE A 42 8.30 8.60 7.47
CA ILE A 42 6.91 8.30 7.09
C ILE A 42 5.96 8.54 8.28
N TRP A 43 6.34 8.04 9.45
CA TRP A 43 5.54 8.13 10.67
C TRP A 43 6.48 8.39 11.86
N PRO A 44 6.69 9.65 12.26
CA PRO A 44 7.52 10.00 13.41
C PRO A 44 6.97 9.42 14.73
N LYS A 45 7.82 9.06 15.70
CA LYS A 45 7.38 8.48 17.00
C LYS A 45 6.53 9.44 17.84
N LYS A 46 6.76 10.75 17.67
CA LYS A 46 6.03 11.81 18.38
C LYS A 46 4.70 12.17 17.70
N ALA A 47 4.47 11.68 16.49
CA ALA A 47 3.28 12.00 15.74
C ALA A 47 2.04 11.32 16.34
N VAL A 48 0.88 11.97 16.22
CA VAL A 48 -0.39 11.42 16.71
C VAL A 48 -1.32 11.22 15.51
N PRO A 49 -1.22 10.07 14.81
CA PRO A 49 -2.08 9.80 13.68
C PRO A 49 -3.51 9.51 14.11
N VAL A 50 -4.41 9.76 13.17
CA VAL A 50 -5.83 9.46 13.26
C VAL A 50 -6.08 8.11 12.58
N LEU A 51 -6.78 7.22 13.28
CA LEU A 51 -7.36 6.02 12.70
C LEU A 51 -8.78 6.34 12.25
N LEU A 52 -9.00 6.36 10.94
CA LEU A 52 -10.31 6.45 10.34
C LEU A 52 -10.91 5.05 10.24
N LYS A 53 -12.09 4.86 10.83
CA LYS A 53 -12.92 3.67 10.62
C LYS A 53 -13.95 4.01 9.56
N CYS A 54 -14.07 3.13 8.59
CA CYS A 54 -14.97 3.29 7.48
C CYS A 54 -15.95 2.11 7.40
N GLN A 55 -16.99 2.26 6.60
CA GLN A 55 -17.91 1.18 6.27
C GLN A 55 -17.15 0.00 5.65
N ASN A 56 -17.74 -1.21 5.71
CA ASN A 56 -17.13 -2.46 5.25
C ASN A 56 -15.89 -2.92 6.03
N HIS A 57 -15.72 -2.48 7.28
CA HIS A 57 -14.59 -2.82 8.17
C HIS A 57 -13.23 -2.41 7.59
N ILE A 58 -13.20 -1.26 6.92
CA ILE A 58 -11.96 -0.65 6.44
C ILE A 58 -11.44 0.31 7.51
N SER A 59 -10.17 0.18 7.86
CA SER A 59 -9.46 1.10 8.76
C SER A 59 -8.34 1.77 7.99
N VAL A 60 -8.20 3.09 8.10
CA VAL A 60 -7.18 3.88 7.40
C VAL A 60 -6.40 4.71 8.41
N ILE A 61 -5.08 4.65 8.35
CA ILE A 61 -4.19 5.47 9.16
C ILE A 61 -3.90 6.76 8.40
N VAL A 62 -4.23 7.89 9.01
CA VAL A 62 -4.01 9.22 8.45
C VAL A 62 -3.10 10.01 9.37
N LEU A 63 -2.03 10.55 8.80
CA LEU A 63 -1.11 11.45 9.49
C LEU A 63 -1.04 12.77 8.73
N ASP A 64 -1.25 13.89 9.42
CA ASP A 64 -1.22 15.24 8.84
C ASP A 64 -2.08 15.38 7.56
N GLY A 65 -3.26 14.76 7.56
CA GLY A 65 -4.18 14.74 6.41
C GLY A 65 -3.75 13.83 5.25
N LYS A 66 -2.64 13.09 5.38
CA LYS A 66 -2.15 12.13 4.39
C LYS A 66 -2.49 10.69 4.81
N PRO A 67 -3.24 9.91 4.02
CA PRO A 67 -3.48 8.51 4.30
C PRO A 67 -2.22 7.68 3.99
N LEU A 68 -1.73 6.94 4.98
CA LEU A 68 -0.50 6.16 4.89
C LEU A 68 -0.79 4.71 4.54
N PHE A 69 -1.54 4.02 5.40
CA PHE A 69 -1.87 2.61 5.28
C PHE A 69 -3.37 2.39 5.49
N PHE A 70 -3.91 1.34 4.90
CA PHE A 70 -5.26 0.88 5.14
C PHE A 70 -5.30 -0.63 5.37
N GLN A 71 -6.29 -1.08 6.12
CA GLN A 71 -6.53 -2.47 6.46
C GLN A 71 -8.01 -2.77 6.23
N CYS A 72 -8.31 -3.97 5.71
CA CYS A 72 -9.68 -4.45 5.57
C CYS A 72 -9.87 -5.67 6.45
N ARG A 73 -10.87 -5.64 7.34
CA ARG A 73 -11.24 -6.76 8.23
C ARG A 73 -10.07 -7.35 9.04
N GLY A 74 -9.14 -6.52 9.51
CA GLY A 74 -8.02 -6.99 10.34
C GLY A 74 -6.95 -7.82 9.62
N ARG A 75 -6.94 -7.81 8.27
CA ARG A 75 -5.90 -8.47 7.46
C ARG A 75 -4.57 -7.70 7.49
N GLN A 76 -3.67 -7.97 6.55
CA GLN A 76 -2.44 -7.19 6.41
C GLN A 76 -2.69 -5.69 6.16
N TRP A 77 -1.74 -4.86 6.57
CA TRP A 77 -1.73 -3.44 6.23
C TRP A 77 -1.28 -3.25 4.80
N VAL A 78 -2.00 -2.44 4.04
CA VAL A 78 -1.69 -2.14 2.65
C VAL A 78 -1.36 -0.65 2.54
N PRO A 79 -0.21 -0.26 1.97
CA PRO A 79 0.13 1.14 1.78
C PRO A 79 -0.80 1.78 0.75
N THR A 80 -1.00 3.09 0.86
CA THR A 80 -1.65 3.84 -0.21
C THR A 80 -0.73 3.94 -1.44
N LEU A 81 -1.32 4.08 -2.63
CA LEU A 81 -0.56 4.28 -3.86
C LEU A 81 0.36 5.51 -3.77
N ARG A 82 -0.05 6.55 -3.05
CA ARG A 82 0.77 7.75 -2.82
C ARG A 82 2.05 7.41 -2.05
N LEU A 83 1.93 6.66 -0.96
CA LEU A 83 3.08 6.21 -0.18
C LEU A 83 3.99 5.28 -1.01
N LEU A 84 3.39 4.35 -1.76
CA LEU A 84 4.10 3.42 -2.62
C LEU A 84 4.86 4.11 -3.77
N HIS A 85 4.38 5.26 -4.24
CA HIS A 85 5.06 6.05 -5.26
C HIS A 85 6.27 6.80 -4.69
N GLU A 86 6.20 7.22 -3.42
CA GLU A 86 7.28 7.90 -2.70
C GLU A 86 8.38 6.91 -2.29
N TYR A 87 7.99 5.71 -1.83
CA TYR A 87 8.91 4.65 -1.39
C TYR A 87 8.72 3.37 -2.22
N PRO A 88 9.11 3.36 -3.51
CA PRO A 88 8.84 2.24 -4.43
C PRO A 88 9.59 0.95 -4.07
N PHE A 89 10.65 1.05 -3.26
CA PHE A 89 11.49 -0.08 -2.84
C PHE A 89 10.86 -0.90 -1.72
N MET A 90 9.74 -0.46 -1.13
CA MET A 90 9.13 -1.15 0.01
C MET A 90 8.55 -2.53 -0.34
N MET A 91 8.24 -2.78 -1.61
CA MET A 91 7.54 -3.99 -2.09
C MET A 91 8.16 -4.54 -3.38
N PRO A 92 8.07 -5.86 -3.61
CA PRO A 92 8.45 -6.48 -4.89
C PRO A 92 7.55 -6.00 -6.03
N LYS A 93 8.10 -5.96 -7.24
CA LYS A 93 7.45 -5.40 -8.42
C LYS A 93 6.89 -6.55 -9.28
N MET A 94 5.62 -6.42 -9.65
CA MET A 94 4.97 -7.23 -10.68
C MET A 94 4.73 -6.33 -11.89
N GLN A 95 5.16 -6.74 -13.07
CA GLN A 95 4.97 -5.98 -14.30
C GLN A 95 3.88 -6.64 -15.13
N VAL A 96 2.83 -5.87 -15.40
CA VAL A 96 1.70 -6.27 -16.25
C VAL A 96 1.83 -5.70 -17.65
N ASP A 97 1.29 -6.46 -18.62
CA ASP A 97 1.13 -6.02 -20.01
C ASP A 97 0.29 -4.74 -20.12
N ILE A 98 0.59 -3.91 -21.11
CA ILE A 98 -0.13 -2.68 -21.45
C ILE A 98 -1.62 -2.96 -21.67
N GLY A 99 -1.96 -4.09 -22.29
CA GLY A 99 -3.35 -4.50 -22.53
C GLY A 99 -4.17 -4.73 -21.24
N ALA A 100 -3.49 -5.09 -20.14
CA ALA A 100 -4.12 -5.38 -18.85
C ALA A 100 -4.36 -4.11 -18.01
N VAL A 101 -3.58 -3.05 -18.21
CA VAL A 101 -3.61 -1.81 -17.40
C VAL A 101 -5.01 -1.22 -17.30
N LYS A 102 -5.76 -1.18 -18.41
CA LYS A 102 -7.13 -0.63 -18.45
C LYS A 102 -8.09 -1.39 -17.53
N PHE A 103 -7.86 -2.68 -17.31
CA PHE A 103 -8.68 -3.51 -16.43
C PHE A 103 -8.25 -3.36 -14.97
N VAL A 104 -6.93 -3.30 -14.71
CA VAL A 104 -6.38 -3.07 -13.37
C VAL A 104 -6.84 -1.73 -12.80
N LEU A 105 -6.78 -0.66 -13.59
CA LEU A 105 -7.28 0.68 -13.19
C LEU A 105 -8.80 0.69 -12.92
N ARG A 106 -9.56 -0.22 -13.53
CA ARG A 106 -10.99 -0.41 -13.25
C ARG A 106 -11.24 -1.26 -11.99
N GLY A 107 -10.17 -1.69 -11.30
CA GLY A 107 -10.20 -2.52 -10.11
C GLY A 107 -10.37 -4.01 -10.39
N SER A 108 -10.06 -4.47 -11.61
CA SER A 108 -10.01 -5.90 -11.94
C SER A 108 -8.77 -6.54 -11.32
N ASN A 109 -8.88 -7.82 -10.97
CA ASN A 109 -7.72 -8.62 -10.59
C ASN A 109 -6.79 -8.81 -11.79
N VAL A 110 -5.49 -8.92 -11.51
CA VAL A 110 -4.47 -9.31 -12.49
C VAL A 110 -4.53 -10.83 -12.69
N MET A 111 -4.66 -11.26 -13.93
CA MET A 111 -4.67 -12.68 -14.31
C MET A 111 -3.27 -13.12 -14.73
N CYS A 112 -2.92 -14.40 -14.52
CA CYS A 112 -1.57 -14.92 -14.83
C CYS A 112 -1.09 -14.60 -16.25
N GLN A 113 -1.99 -14.64 -17.25
CA GLN A 113 -1.67 -14.30 -18.63
C GLN A 113 -1.15 -12.86 -18.82
N GLY A 114 -1.57 -11.93 -17.97
CA GLY A 114 -1.08 -10.55 -17.99
C GLY A 114 0.33 -10.38 -17.42
N LEU A 115 0.84 -11.40 -16.73
CA LEU A 115 2.16 -11.42 -16.08
C LEU A 115 3.17 -12.33 -16.80
N THR A 116 2.70 -13.34 -17.55
CA THR A 116 3.53 -14.26 -18.34
C THR A 116 3.64 -13.89 -19.83
N SER A 117 3.03 -12.78 -20.25
CA SER A 117 3.17 -12.28 -21.62
C SER A 117 4.60 -11.76 -21.88
N PRO A 118 4.99 -11.50 -23.14
CA PRO A 118 6.34 -10.99 -23.46
C PRO A 118 6.71 -9.71 -22.69
N GLY A 119 5.70 -8.90 -22.36
CA GLY A 119 5.83 -7.66 -21.59
C GLY A 119 5.69 -7.80 -20.07
N GLY A 120 5.37 -9.00 -19.58
CA GLY A 120 5.27 -9.30 -18.16
C GLY A 120 6.63 -9.61 -17.53
N ARG A 121 6.79 -9.23 -16.26
CA ARG A 121 7.94 -9.57 -15.40
C ARG A 121 7.42 -9.83 -14.00
N MET A 122 7.96 -10.84 -13.33
CA MET A 122 7.56 -11.22 -11.98
C MET A 122 8.80 -11.44 -11.13
N ASP A 123 8.82 -10.83 -9.95
CA ASP A 123 9.73 -11.24 -8.88
C ASP A 123 9.19 -12.51 -8.23
N ASP A 124 10.07 -13.43 -7.83
CA ASP A 124 9.66 -14.63 -7.09
C ASP A 124 9.25 -14.25 -5.66
N VAL A 125 7.98 -14.46 -5.33
CA VAL A 125 7.38 -14.05 -4.05
C VAL A 125 6.45 -15.14 -3.52
N PRO A 126 6.44 -15.39 -2.20
CA PRO A 126 5.49 -16.31 -1.59
C PRO A 126 4.04 -15.90 -1.80
N ALA A 127 3.14 -16.88 -1.81
CA ALA A 127 1.70 -16.62 -1.84
C ALA A 127 1.27 -15.72 -0.65
N ASN A 128 0.29 -14.84 -0.91
CA ASN A 128 -0.23 -13.80 0.01
C ASN A 128 0.66 -12.58 0.25
N THR A 129 1.81 -12.47 -0.41
CA THR A 129 2.63 -11.26 -0.36
C THR A 129 1.94 -10.10 -1.08
N VAL A 130 1.92 -8.90 -0.47
CA VAL A 130 1.45 -7.70 -1.17
C VAL A 130 2.51 -7.28 -2.19
N VAL A 131 2.10 -7.10 -3.44
CA VAL A 131 2.98 -6.75 -4.56
C VAL A 131 2.58 -5.40 -5.16
N LYS A 132 3.57 -4.72 -5.75
CA LYS A 132 3.33 -3.50 -6.54
C LYS A 132 3.14 -3.88 -8.00
N ASP A 133 1.96 -3.61 -8.55
CA ASP A 133 1.73 -3.72 -10.00
C ASP A 133 2.27 -2.49 -10.74
N SER A 134 3.06 -2.74 -11.78
CA SER A 134 3.68 -1.76 -12.66
C SER A 134 3.35 -2.08 -14.12
N LYS A 135 3.26 -1.07 -14.98
CA LYS A 135 3.04 -1.28 -16.42
C LYS A 135 4.37 -1.38 -17.16
N GLN A 136 4.39 -2.14 -18.26
CA GLN A 136 5.52 -2.12 -19.19
C GLN A 136 5.85 -0.70 -19.66
N GLY A 137 7.13 -0.33 -19.59
CA GLY A 137 7.63 1.01 -19.96
C GLY A 137 7.40 2.11 -18.92
N ALA A 138 6.77 1.81 -17.76
CA ALA A 138 6.82 2.72 -16.62
C ALA A 138 8.19 2.61 -15.95
N LEU A 139 9.15 3.39 -16.45
CA LEU A 139 10.32 3.78 -15.65
C LEU A 139 9.79 4.59 -14.46
N HIS A 140 9.64 3.93 -13.31
CA HIS A 140 9.79 4.66 -12.06
C HIS A 140 11.23 5.18 -12.11
N ARG A 141 11.43 6.50 -11.99
CA ARG A 141 12.78 7.03 -11.83
C ARG A 141 13.30 6.44 -10.52
N ASP A 142 13.97 5.30 -10.61
CA ASP A 142 14.76 4.77 -9.51
C ASP A 142 15.79 5.87 -9.26
N VAL A 143 15.55 6.66 -8.23
CA VAL A 143 16.56 7.57 -7.71
C VAL A 143 17.65 6.63 -7.23
N ASN A 144 18.69 6.48 -8.06
CA ASN A 144 19.92 5.81 -7.72
C ASN A 144 20.35 6.30 -6.34
N MET A 145 20.19 5.43 -5.34
CA MET A 145 21.05 5.50 -4.16
C MET A 145 22.39 4.90 -4.60
N SER A 146 23.19 5.74 -5.26
CA SER A 146 24.64 5.61 -5.35
C SER A 146 25.28 6.20 -4.12
#